data_AF-A0A7R9WB53-F1
#
_entry.id   AF-A0A7R9WB53-F1
#
_cell.length_a   1.000
_cell.length_b   1.000
_cell.length_c   1.000
_cell.angle_alpha   90.00
_cell.angle_beta   90.00
_cell.angle_gamma   90.00
#
_symmetry.space_group_name_H-M   'P 1'
#
loop_
_entity.id
_entity.type
_entity.pdbx_description
1 polymer ?
#
loop_
_entity_poly.entity_id
_entity_poly.type
_entity_poly.pdbx_seq_one_letter_code
_entity_poly.pdbx_strand_id
1 'polypeptide(L)'
;EESMLNMKAMNDTDKLKVMKFLHLLLFYMFTARSKCFPVVVCRVVQISLSHGVCKESALGFAAYGIILCGPVNMFRLGYRYGTLALNIIERFEAKEYAAKVLCSVWGAINPTVEPVQSVLPPLKNAVEVGLAAGDTAHAMVCAITHDSIAFASGKSLSPLVAEMQLHRKQMVECKQNSLALNNKILYQTALNLMGMSADPTKLDWEETTENGYLKTDCDSARDMLFVSSRRMWLEYIFGKYELAWQTAESNKEIWGRNTQAIFILPCH
;
A
#
# COMPACT_ATOMS: atom_id res chain seq x y z
N GLU A 1 -22.89 -2.88 -15.16
CA GLU A 1 -21.41 -2.91 -15.31
C GLU A 1 -20.97 -2.88 -16.77
N GLU A 2 -21.72 -3.51 -17.69
CA GLU A 2 -21.46 -3.49 -19.14
C GLU A 2 -21.31 -2.08 -19.76
N SER A 3 -22.06 -1.09 -19.26
CA SER A 3 -21.98 0.29 -19.78
C SER A 3 -20.60 0.95 -19.59
N MET A 4 -19.85 0.60 -18.53
CA MET A 4 -18.52 1.18 -18.29
C MET A 4 -17.41 0.47 -19.09
N LEU A 5 -17.61 -0.80 -19.45
CA LEU A 5 -16.71 -1.55 -20.32
C LEU A 5 -16.79 -1.09 -21.79
N ASN A 6 -17.98 -0.63 -22.21
CA ASN A 6 -18.24 -0.11 -23.55
C ASN A 6 -17.81 1.36 -23.75
N MET A 7 -17.02 1.93 -22.84
CA MET A 7 -16.49 3.29 -23.05
C MET A 7 -15.63 3.33 -24.31
N LYS A 8 -15.81 4.38 -25.12
CA LYS A 8 -15.01 4.60 -26.34
C LYS A 8 -13.55 4.85 -25.98
N ALA A 9 -12.64 4.47 -26.86
CA ALA A 9 -11.23 4.85 -26.71
C ALA A 9 -11.08 6.36 -26.91
N MET A 10 -10.20 6.98 -26.13
CA MET A 10 -9.88 8.41 -26.24
C MET A 10 -9.00 8.64 -27.47
N ASN A 11 -9.50 9.40 -28.44
CA ASN A 11 -8.80 9.70 -29.69
C ASN A 11 -8.30 11.16 -29.77
N ASP A 12 -8.78 12.04 -28.88
CA ASP A 12 -8.34 13.44 -28.82
C ASP A 12 -6.88 13.52 -28.31
N THR A 13 -5.98 13.98 -29.17
CA THR A 13 -4.54 14.02 -28.91
C THR A 13 -4.16 14.99 -27.80
N ASP A 14 -4.91 16.08 -27.62
CA ASP A 14 -4.63 17.03 -26.55
C ASP A 14 -5.14 16.49 -25.21
N LYS A 15 -6.27 15.78 -25.18
CA LYS A 15 -6.70 15.07 -23.98
C LYS A 15 -5.73 13.97 -23.59
N LEU A 16 -5.19 13.21 -24.54
CA LEU A 16 -4.18 12.19 -24.25
C LEU A 16 -2.92 12.78 -23.59
N LYS A 17 -2.45 13.96 -24.03
CA LYS A 17 -1.35 14.68 -23.38
C LYS A 17 -1.71 15.12 -21.95
N VAL A 18 -2.91 15.65 -21.76
CA VAL A 18 -3.41 16.05 -20.43
C VAL A 18 -3.48 14.85 -19.49
N MET A 19 -3.96 13.69 -19.97
CA MET A 19 -4.03 12.47 -19.17
C MET A 19 -2.65 11.99 -18.71
N LYS A 20 -1.64 12.03 -19.58
CA LYS A 20 -0.25 11.73 -19.22
C LYS A 20 0.29 12.69 -18.16
N PHE A 21 0.02 13.99 -18.30
CA PHE A 21 0.42 14.99 -17.32
C PHE A 21 -0.25 14.77 -15.96
N LEU A 22 -1.57 14.54 -15.94
CA LEU A 22 -2.31 14.26 -14.71
C LEU A 22 -1.83 12.98 -14.03
N HIS A 23 -1.50 11.94 -14.81
CA HIS A 23 -0.93 10.70 -14.30
C HIS A 23 0.38 10.93 -13.55
N LEU A 24 1.30 11.73 -14.11
CA LEU A 24 2.56 12.09 -13.44
C LEU A 24 2.30 12.86 -12.13
N LEU A 25 1.29 13.73 -12.12
CA LEU A 25 0.89 14.46 -10.92
C LEU A 25 0.31 13.55 -9.84
N LEU A 26 -0.44 12.50 -10.19
CA LEU A 26 -1.12 11.64 -9.20
C LEU A 26 -0.15 11.09 -8.14
N PHE A 27 1.02 10.61 -8.54
CA PHE A 27 2.02 10.10 -7.60
C PHE A 27 2.55 11.18 -6.65
N TYR A 28 2.89 12.36 -7.18
CA TYR A 28 3.36 13.48 -6.38
C TYR A 28 2.26 13.99 -5.43
N MET A 29 1.02 14.07 -5.90
CA MET A 29 -0.10 14.53 -5.09
C MET A 29 -0.44 13.52 -3.99
N PHE A 30 -0.32 12.22 -4.26
CA PHE A 30 -0.50 11.19 -3.23
C PHE A 30 0.56 11.27 -2.14
N THR A 31 1.82 11.51 -2.51
CA THR A 31 2.96 11.44 -1.58
C THR A 31 3.28 12.77 -0.88
N ALA A 32 3.10 13.91 -1.54
CA ALA A 32 3.53 15.22 -1.05
C ALA A 32 2.38 16.20 -0.75
N ARG A 33 1.20 16.03 -1.36
CA ARG A 33 0.06 16.96 -1.23
C ARG A 33 -1.30 16.25 -1.21
N SER A 34 -1.51 15.37 -0.23
CA SER A 34 -2.68 14.49 -0.15
C SER A 34 -4.03 15.20 -0.27
N LYS A 35 -4.14 16.45 0.19
CA LYS A 35 -5.38 17.24 0.11
C LYS A 35 -5.87 17.52 -1.31
N CYS A 36 -4.98 17.67 -2.29
CA CYS A 36 -5.40 17.90 -3.68
C CYS A 36 -5.33 16.64 -4.55
N PHE A 37 -4.99 15.49 -3.98
CA PHE A 37 -5.09 14.20 -4.65
C PHE A 37 -6.51 13.91 -5.16
N PRO A 38 -7.60 14.08 -4.37
CA PRO A 38 -8.96 13.84 -4.87
C PRO A 38 -9.35 14.73 -6.05
N VAL A 39 -8.88 15.98 -6.08
CA VAL A 39 -9.18 16.93 -7.16
C VAL A 39 -8.59 16.44 -8.48
N VAL A 40 -7.34 15.99 -8.46
CA VAL A 40 -6.67 15.45 -9.66
C VAL A 40 -7.34 14.16 -10.12
N VAL A 41 -7.66 13.26 -9.19
CA VAL A 41 -8.36 12.00 -9.50
C VAL A 41 -9.71 12.26 -10.14
N CYS A 42 -10.54 13.14 -9.57
CA CYS A 42 -11.82 13.52 -10.14
C CYS A 42 -11.67 14.12 -11.54
N ARG A 43 -10.60 14.89 -11.79
CA ARG A 43 -10.33 15.46 -13.11
C ARG A 43 -9.99 14.38 -14.15
N VAL A 44 -9.18 13.39 -13.78
CA VAL A 44 -8.86 12.24 -14.64
C VAL A 44 -10.15 11.49 -15.00
N VAL A 45 -10.97 11.13 -14.00
CA VAL A 45 -12.25 10.43 -14.20
C VAL A 45 -13.20 11.24 -15.08
N GLN A 46 -13.33 12.55 -14.85
CA GLN A 46 -14.19 13.42 -15.66
C GLN A 46 -13.77 13.43 -17.13
N ILE A 47 -12.47 13.57 -17.42
CA ILE A 47 -11.97 13.55 -18.80
C ILE A 47 -12.23 12.18 -19.44
N SER A 48 -11.98 11.09 -18.71
CA SER A 48 -12.23 9.73 -19.18
C SER A 48 -13.70 9.48 -19.53
N LEU A 49 -14.63 9.98 -18.70
CA LEU A 49 -16.06 9.82 -18.95
C LEU A 49 -16.55 10.67 -20.13
N SER A 50 -16.02 11.88 -20.31
CA SER A 50 -16.45 12.80 -21.38
C SER A 50 -15.79 12.53 -22.73
N HIS A 51 -14.54 12.08 -22.75
CA HIS A 51 -13.73 11.95 -23.98
C HIS A 51 -13.32 10.52 -24.31
N GLY A 52 -13.78 9.54 -23.53
CA GLY A 52 -13.38 8.14 -23.66
C GLY A 52 -12.17 7.78 -22.79
N VAL A 53 -11.86 6.50 -22.71
CA VAL A 53 -10.80 5.96 -21.86
C VAL A 53 -9.49 5.76 -22.61
N CYS A 54 -8.38 5.89 -21.90
CA CYS A 54 -7.02 5.60 -22.36
C CYS A 54 -6.27 4.80 -21.27
N LYS A 55 -5.04 4.39 -21.56
CA LYS A 55 -4.19 3.64 -20.61
C LYS A 55 -4.09 4.31 -19.24
N GLU A 56 -3.87 5.63 -19.21
CA GLU A 56 -3.75 6.45 -17.99
C GLU A 56 -5.06 6.51 -17.19
N SER A 57 -6.20 6.26 -17.83
CA SER A 57 -7.51 6.22 -17.14
C SER A 57 -7.56 5.10 -16.10
N ALA A 58 -6.82 4.01 -16.30
CA ALA A 58 -6.81 2.89 -15.36
C ALA A 58 -6.38 3.32 -13.96
N LEU A 59 -5.26 4.06 -13.84
CA LEU A 59 -4.81 4.57 -12.55
C LEU A 59 -5.81 5.60 -11.98
N GLY A 60 -6.42 6.43 -12.82
CA GLY A 60 -7.47 7.36 -12.40
C GLY A 60 -8.65 6.66 -11.73
N PHE A 61 -9.18 5.61 -12.36
CA PHE A 61 -10.29 4.84 -11.79
C PHE A 61 -9.87 4.02 -10.56
N ALA A 62 -8.67 3.46 -10.53
CA ALA A 62 -8.15 2.78 -9.33
C ALA A 62 -8.01 3.76 -8.15
N ALA A 63 -7.42 4.94 -8.39
CA ALA A 63 -7.29 5.99 -7.39
C ALA A 63 -8.66 6.51 -6.91
N TYR A 64 -9.64 6.61 -7.82
CA TYR A 64 -11.01 6.96 -7.44
C TYR A 64 -11.66 5.87 -6.58
N GLY A 65 -11.42 4.60 -6.91
CA GLY A 65 -11.83 3.46 -6.09
C GLY A 65 -11.25 3.50 -4.69
N ILE A 66 -9.97 3.86 -4.52
CA ILE A 66 -9.33 4.07 -3.21
C ILE A 66 -10.05 5.17 -2.42
N ILE A 67 -10.36 6.31 -3.05
CA ILE A 67 -11.08 7.41 -2.38
C ILE A 67 -12.47 6.94 -1.91
N LEU A 68 -13.15 6.17 -2.74
CA LEU A 68 -14.46 5.61 -2.41
C LEU A 68 -14.39 4.62 -1.25
N CYS A 69 -13.43 3.69 -1.25
CA CYS A 69 -13.25 2.71 -0.19
C CYS A 69 -12.70 3.30 1.11
N GLY A 70 -11.87 4.35 1.04
CA GLY A 70 -11.27 4.97 2.22
C GLY A 70 -12.19 6.04 2.82
N PRO A 71 -11.94 7.34 2.57
CA PRO A 71 -12.62 8.43 3.26
C PRO A 71 -14.14 8.50 3.03
N VAL A 72 -14.65 7.96 1.91
CA VAL A 72 -16.09 8.03 1.57
C VAL A 72 -16.86 6.79 2.08
N ASN A 73 -16.18 5.69 2.44
CA ASN A 73 -16.77 4.44 2.91
C ASN A 73 -17.82 3.80 1.96
N MET A 74 -17.70 4.02 0.65
CA MET A 74 -18.53 3.41 -0.40
C MET A 74 -17.84 2.19 -1.02
N PHE A 75 -17.60 1.16 -0.20
CA PHE A 75 -16.77 -0.01 -0.57
C PHE A 75 -17.19 -0.71 -1.86
N ARG A 76 -18.48 -1.03 -2.01
CA ARG A 76 -19.00 -1.71 -3.23
C ARG A 76 -18.83 -0.86 -4.49
N LEU A 77 -18.94 0.46 -4.36
CA LEU A 77 -18.73 1.35 -5.51
C LEU A 77 -17.23 1.43 -5.83
N GLY A 78 -16.38 1.56 -4.82
CA GLY A 78 -14.93 1.54 -4.98
C GLY A 78 -14.43 0.25 -5.65
N TYR A 79 -14.97 -0.89 -5.24
CA TYR A 79 -14.73 -2.19 -5.87
C TYR A 79 -15.02 -2.19 -7.37
N ARG A 80 -16.21 -1.68 -7.78
CA ARG A 80 -16.58 -1.59 -9.20
C ARG A 80 -15.62 -0.74 -10.01
N TYR A 81 -15.12 0.36 -9.44
CA TYR A 81 -14.10 1.19 -10.10
C TYR A 81 -12.72 0.52 -10.13
N GLY A 82 -12.38 -0.29 -9.12
CA GLY A 82 -11.20 -1.15 -9.14
C GLY A 82 -11.27 -2.19 -10.26
N THR A 83 -12.39 -2.89 -10.41
CA THR A 83 -12.62 -3.83 -11.53
C THR A 83 -12.52 -3.13 -12.88
N LEU A 84 -13.12 -1.93 -13.01
CA LEU A 84 -12.99 -1.13 -14.24
C LEU A 84 -11.52 -0.80 -14.56
N ALA A 85 -10.72 -0.45 -13.56
CA ALA A 85 -9.30 -0.15 -13.75
C ALA A 85 -8.52 -1.37 -14.26
N LEU A 86 -8.76 -2.56 -13.70
CA LEU A 86 -8.16 -3.81 -14.18
C LEU A 86 -8.53 -4.10 -15.64
N ASN A 87 -9.80 -3.94 -15.98
CA ASN A 87 -10.28 -4.18 -17.35
C ASN A 87 -9.67 -3.19 -18.36
N ILE A 88 -9.38 -1.95 -17.96
CA ILE A 88 -8.69 -0.98 -18.82
C ILE A 88 -7.22 -1.40 -19.04
N ILE A 89 -6.53 -1.91 -18.02
CA ILE A 89 -5.16 -2.43 -18.19
C ILE A 89 -5.14 -3.57 -19.20
N GLU A 90 -6.08 -4.51 -19.09
CA GLU A 90 -6.19 -5.64 -20.01
C GLU A 90 -6.55 -5.18 -21.43
N ARG A 91 -7.58 -4.35 -21.58
CA ARG A 91 -8.07 -3.85 -22.88
C ARG A 91 -7.01 -3.10 -23.69
N PHE A 92 -6.18 -2.30 -23.03
CA PHE A 92 -5.15 -1.49 -23.71
C PHE A 92 -3.74 -2.09 -23.62
N GLU A 93 -3.61 -3.30 -23.08
CA GLU A 93 -2.33 -3.97 -22.83
C GLU A 93 -1.32 -3.04 -22.14
N ALA A 94 -1.79 -2.29 -21.13
CA ALA A 94 -1.06 -1.19 -20.51
C ALA A 94 -0.08 -1.69 -19.44
N LYS A 95 0.89 -2.53 -19.84
CA LYS A 95 1.87 -3.18 -18.96
C LYS A 95 2.65 -2.16 -18.11
N GLU A 96 2.92 -0.97 -18.66
CA GLU A 96 3.61 0.14 -17.98
C GLU A 96 2.83 0.74 -16.78
N TYR A 97 1.53 0.45 -16.68
CA TYR A 97 0.67 0.88 -15.59
C TYR A 97 0.09 -0.30 -14.80
N ALA A 98 0.41 -1.53 -15.17
CA ALA A 98 -0.18 -2.72 -14.54
C ALA A 98 0.18 -2.80 -13.05
N ALA A 99 1.46 -2.70 -12.68
CA ALA A 99 1.90 -2.87 -11.29
C ALA A 99 1.22 -1.90 -10.32
N LYS A 100 1.17 -0.60 -10.65
CA LYS A 100 0.52 0.44 -9.81
C LYS A 100 -1.00 0.27 -9.71
N VAL A 101 -1.66 -0.15 -10.79
CA VAL A 101 -3.11 -0.42 -10.77
C VAL A 101 -3.39 -1.66 -9.96
N LEU A 102 -2.66 -2.75 -10.18
CA LEU A 102 -2.77 -3.99 -9.41
C LEU A 102 -2.53 -3.74 -7.91
N CYS A 103 -1.51 -2.96 -7.56
CA CYS A 103 -1.23 -2.55 -6.18
C CYS A 103 -2.42 -1.82 -5.55
N SER A 104 -3.01 -0.87 -6.29
CA SER A 104 -4.15 -0.08 -5.82
C SER A 104 -5.38 -0.94 -5.60
N VAL A 105 -5.68 -1.81 -6.56
CA VAL A 105 -6.89 -2.64 -6.55
C VAL A 105 -6.78 -3.76 -5.53
N TRP A 106 -5.75 -4.61 -5.63
CA TRP A 106 -5.58 -5.76 -4.75
C TRP A 106 -5.11 -5.39 -3.33
N GLY A 107 -4.42 -4.27 -3.17
CA GLY A 107 -3.91 -3.82 -1.88
C GLY A 107 -4.87 -2.99 -1.05
N ALA A 108 -5.65 -2.11 -1.70
CA ALA A 108 -6.44 -1.09 -0.98
C ALA A 108 -7.95 -1.14 -1.25
N ILE A 109 -8.39 -1.78 -2.34
CA ILE A 109 -9.81 -1.83 -2.72
C ILE A 109 -10.40 -3.19 -2.38
N ASN A 110 -9.91 -4.26 -2.99
CA ASN A 110 -10.51 -5.60 -2.87
C ASN A 110 -10.56 -6.13 -1.44
N PRO A 111 -9.55 -5.93 -0.57
CA PRO A 111 -9.63 -6.37 0.83
C PRO A 111 -10.79 -5.75 1.63
N THR A 112 -11.41 -4.67 1.13
CA THR A 112 -12.56 -4.02 1.79
C THR A 112 -13.90 -4.70 1.48
N VAL A 113 -13.93 -5.63 0.52
CA VAL A 113 -15.16 -6.30 0.04
C VAL A 113 -14.99 -7.82 -0.03
N GLU A 114 -13.81 -8.30 -0.39
CA GLU A 114 -13.47 -9.70 -0.49
C GLU A 114 -12.74 -10.21 0.77
N PRO A 115 -12.72 -11.54 1.02
CA PRO A 115 -11.87 -12.12 2.05
C PRO A 115 -10.41 -11.70 1.86
N VAL A 116 -9.75 -11.21 2.91
CA VAL A 116 -8.37 -10.67 2.83
C VAL A 116 -7.35 -11.65 2.26
N GLN A 117 -7.58 -12.96 2.37
CA GLN A 117 -6.74 -14.00 1.80
C GLN A 117 -6.85 -14.10 0.27
N SER A 118 -7.98 -13.69 -0.33
CA SER A 118 -8.22 -13.81 -1.79
C SER A 118 -7.24 -12.97 -2.60
N VAL A 119 -6.75 -11.87 -2.03
CA VAL A 119 -5.87 -10.93 -2.72
C VAL A 119 -4.39 -11.33 -2.70
N LEU A 120 -4.01 -12.33 -1.91
CA LEU A 120 -2.60 -12.73 -1.78
C LEU A 120 -2.01 -13.27 -3.11
N PRO A 121 -2.65 -14.22 -3.83
CA PRO A 121 -2.12 -14.66 -5.12
C PRO A 121 -2.06 -13.54 -6.18
N PRO A 122 -3.10 -12.70 -6.36
CA PRO A 122 -3.01 -11.53 -7.25
C PRO A 122 -1.88 -10.56 -6.90
N LEU A 123 -1.62 -10.31 -5.61
CA LEU A 123 -0.52 -9.44 -5.19
C LEU A 123 0.85 -10.05 -5.51
N LYS A 124 1.04 -11.38 -5.34
CA LYS A 124 2.28 -12.05 -5.78
C LYS A 124 2.51 -11.90 -7.28
N ASN A 125 1.47 -12.15 -8.08
CA ASN A 125 1.52 -11.93 -9.53
C ASN A 125 1.83 -10.47 -9.89
N ALA A 126 1.31 -9.51 -9.12
CA ALA A 126 1.60 -8.09 -9.34
C ALA A 126 3.08 -7.73 -9.11
N VAL A 127 3.78 -8.43 -8.21
CA VAL A 127 5.24 -8.30 -8.05
C VAL A 127 5.94 -8.73 -9.33
N GLU A 128 5.61 -9.91 -9.85
CA GLU A 128 6.22 -10.46 -11.08
C GLU A 128 5.96 -9.57 -12.30
N VAL A 129 4.71 -9.13 -12.47
CA VAL A 129 4.31 -8.19 -13.54
C VAL A 129 5.09 -6.88 -13.44
N GLY A 130 5.25 -6.33 -12.23
CA GLY A 130 5.99 -5.09 -12.03
C GLY A 130 7.48 -5.24 -12.31
N LEU A 131 8.10 -6.34 -11.87
CA LEU A 131 9.51 -6.63 -12.17
C LEU A 131 9.74 -6.83 -13.67
N ALA A 132 8.87 -7.57 -14.36
CA ALA A 132 8.95 -7.79 -15.80
C ALA A 132 8.75 -6.49 -16.61
N ALA A 133 7.96 -5.54 -16.10
CA ALA A 133 7.73 -4.23 -16.71
C ALA A 133 8.80 -3.17 -16.32
N GLY A 134 9.73 -3.50 -15.42
CA GLY A 134 10.72 -2.55 -14.89
C GLY A 134 10.17 -1.54 -13.87
N ASP A 135 8.91 -1.68 -13.43
CA ASP A 135 8.31 -0.86 -12.36
C ASP A 135 8.64 -1.46 -10.99
N THR A 136 9.94 -1.44 -10.65
CA THR A 136 10.46 -2.03 -9.40
C THR A 136 9.89 -1.36 -8.16
N ALA A 137 9.59 -0.06 -8.23
CA ALA A 137 8.98 0.68 -7.13
C ALA A 137 7.61 0.09 -6.76
N HIS A 138 6.69 -0.06 -7.72
CA HIS A 138 5.37 -0.62 -7.42
C HIS A 138 5.41 -2.14 -7.19
N ALA A 139 6.34 -2.86 -7.82
CA ALA A 139 6.54 -4.28 -7.50
C ALA A 139 6.88 -4.47 -6.01
N MET A 140 7.78 -3.64 -5.45
CA MET A 140 8.13 -3.72 -4.04
C MET A 140 7.00 -3.23 -3.12
N VAL A 141 6.17 -2.27 -3.55
CA VAL A 141 4.95 -1.92 -2.81
C VAL A 141 3.98 -3.10 -2.77
N CYS A 142 3.79 -3.83 -3.88
CA CYS A 142 2.98 -5.05 -3.90
C CYS A 142 3.54 -6.12 -2.93
N ALA A 143 4.86 -6.30 -2.87
CA ALA A 143 5.50 -7.27 -1.98
C ALA A 143 5.26 -6.96 -0.49
N ILE A 144 5.49 -5.72 -0.05
CA ILE A 144 5.21 -5.34 1.36
C ILE A 144 3.71 -5.37 1.69
N THR A 145 2.86 -5.05 0.71
CA THR A 145 1.40 -5.11 0.86
C THR A 145 0.96 -6.57 1.02
N HIS A 146 1.49 -7.48 0.20
CA HIS A 146 1.29 -8.92 0.34
C HIS A 146 1.68 -9.39 1.75
N ASP A 147 2.89 -9.04 2.22
CA ASP A 147 3.39 -9.47 3.53
C ASP A 147 2.51 -8.97 4.66
N SER A 148 2.06 -7.72 4.58
CA SER A 148 1.19 -7.08 5.57
C SER A 148 -0.18 -7.76 5.64
N ILE A 149 -0.79 -8.04 4.48
CA ILE A 149 -2.09 -8.72 4.41
C ILE A 149 -1.95 -10.18 4.85
N ALA A 150 -0.89 -10.87 4.42
CA ALA A 150 -0.63 -12.26 4.82
C ALA A 150 -0.49 -12.37 6.34
N PHE A 151 0.27 -11.47 6.95
CA PHE A 151 0.42 -11.39 8.40
C PHE A 151 -0.92 -11.18 9.11
N ALA A 152 -1.70 -10.18 8.68
CA ALA A 152 -2.97 -9.87 9.33
C ALA A 152 -4.07 -10.90 9.06
N SER A 153 -3.97 -11.65 7.98
CA SER A 153 -4.89 -12.74 7.65
C SER A 153 -4.73 -13.99 8.51
N GLY A 154 -3.74 -14.01 9.42
CA GLY A 154 -3.44 -15.15 10.27
C GLY A 154 -2.68 -16.28 9.57
N LYS A 155 -2.00 -15.99 8.45
CA LYS A 155 -1.12 -16.98 7.79
C LYS A 155 -0.04 -17.43 8.77
N SER A 156 0.30 -18.72 8.75
CA SER A 156 1.36 -19.28 9.60
C SER A 156 2.65 -18.46 9.47
N LEU A 157 3.21 -18.05 10.61
CA LEU A 157 4.34 -17.11 10.65
C LEU A 157 5.64 -17.73 10.12
N SER A 158 5.87 -19.03 10.34
CA SER A 158 7.10 -19.71 9.90
C SER A 158 7.36 -19.59 8.39
N PRO A 159 6.43 -19.96 7.48
CA PRO A 159 6.63 -19.76 6.05
C PRO A 159 6.61 -18.27 5.65
N LEU A 160 5.85 -17.44 6.36
CA LEU A 160 5.74 -16.01 6.06
C LEU A 160 7.04 -15.26 6.34
N VAL A 161 7.75 -15.60 7.43
CA VAL A 161 9.07 -15.04 7.78
C VAL A 161 10.08 -15.28 6.65
N ALA A 162 10.07 -16.46 6.02
CA ALA A 162 10.92 -16.76 4.87
C ALA A 162 10.54 -15.95 3.62
N GLU A 163 9.23 -15.78 3.34
CA GLU A 163 8.74 -14.91 2.26
C GLU A 163 9.18 -13.45 2.49
N MET A 164 9.05 -12.94 3.71
CA MET A 164 9.45 -11.59 4.07
C MET A 164 10.96 -11.34 3.88
N GLN A 165 11.81 -12.32 4.21
CA GLN A 165 13.25 -12.22 3.97
C GLN A 165 13.58 -12.11 2.48
N LEU A 166 12.93 -12.94 1.64
CA LEU A 166 13.09 -12.90 0.19
C LEU A 166 12.68 -11.53 -0.36
N HIS A 167 11.50 -11.04 0.01
CA HIS A 167 11.02 -9.73 -0.41
C HIS A 167 11.95 -8.61 0.05
N ARG A 168 12.48 -8.67 1.27
CA ARG A 168 13.45 -7.65 1.73
C ARG A 168 14.72 -7.62 0.90
N LYS A 169 15.27 -8.79 0.57
CA LYS A 169 16.44 -8.88 -0.30
C LYS A 169 16.18 -8.18 -1.63
N GLN A 170 15.03 -8.47 -2.25
CA GLN A 170 14.61 -7.81 -3.49
C GLN A 170 14.42 -6.30 -3.31
N MET A 171 13.86 -5.84 -2.20
CA MET A 171 13.69 -4.41 -1.89
C MET A 171 15.03 -3.69 -1.82
N VAL A 172 16.04 -4.29 -1.18
CA VAL A 172 17.40 -3.72 -1.10
C VAL A 172 18.06 -3.70 -2.48
N GLU A 173 17.98 -4.79 -3.25
CA GLU A 173 18.50 -4.86 -4.62
C GLU A 173 17.86 -3.82 -5.54
N CYS A 174 16.56 -3.55 -5.36
CA CYS A 174 15.79 -2.52 -6.07
C CYS A 174 15.96 -1.11 -5.50
N LYS A 175 16.84 -0.90 -4.51
CA LYS A 175 17.10 0.38 -3.82
C LYS A 175 15.85 0.98 -3.14
N GLN A 176 14.90 0.14 -2.73
CA GLN A 176 13.69 0.52 -2.01
C GLN A 176 13.88 0.42 -0.48
N ASN A 177 14.85 1.17 0.05
CA ASN A 177 15.29 1.03 1.45
C ASN A 177 14.18 1.32 2.48
N SER A 178 13.31 2.30 2.24
CA SER A 178 12.17 2.59 3.14
C SER A 178 11.17 1.42 3.18
N LEU A 179 10.94 0.74 2.06
CA LEU A 179 10.09 -0.46 2.04
C LEU A 179 10.78 -1.65 2.73
N ALA A 180 12.10 -1.80 2.55
CA ALA A 180 12.89 -2.80 3.25
C ALA A 180 12.86 -2.62 4.78
N LEU A 181 12.87 -1.37 5.25
CA LEU A 181 12.70 -1.04 6.67
C LEU A 181 11.30 -1.41 7.17
N ASN A 182 10.24 -1.07 6.41
CA ASN A 182 8.88 -1.45 6.77
C ASN A 182 8.73 -2.99 6.87
N ASN A 183 9.26 -3.71 5.89
CA ASN A 183 9.34 -5.17 5.95
C ASN A 183 10.11 -5.66 7.19
N LYS A 184 11.19 -4.98 7.59
CA LYS A 184 11.98 -5.30 8.79
C LYS A 184 11.19 -5.21 10.08
N ILE A 185 10.39 -4.17 10.22
CA ILE A 185 9.48 -4.00 11.36
C ILE A 185 8.48 -5.17 11.42
N LEU A 186 7.86 -5.50 10.30
CA LEU A 186 6.86 -6.57 10.23
C LEU A 186 7.47 -7.96 10.50
N TYR A 187 8.65 -8.21 9.95
CA TYR A 187 9.41 -9.43 10.18
C TYR A 187 9.82 -9.60 11.65
N GLN A 188 10.34 -8.55 12.30
CA GLN A 188 10.70 -8.62 13.71
C GLN A 188 9.45 -8.83 14.59
N THR A 189 8.33 -8.23 14.21
CA THR A 189 7.02 -8.49 14.84
C THR A 189 6.66 -9.98 14.76
N ALA A 190 6.83 -10.61 13.59
CA ALA A 190 6.58 -12.04 13.42
C ALA A 190 7.53 -12.90 14.28
N LEU A 191 8.82 -12.57 14.35
CA LEU A 191 9.77 -13.27 15.22
C LEU A 191 9.40 -13.18 16.70
N ASN A 192 8.97 -12.00 17.15
CA ASN A 192 8.54 -11.80 18.54
C ASN A 192 7.33 -12.67 18.89
N LEU A 193 6.35 -12.76 17.99
CA LEU A 193 5.18 -13.64 18.15
C LEU A 193 5.52 -15.12 18.13
N MET A 194 6.60 -15.50 17.43
CA MET A 194 7.11 -16.87 17.41
C MET A 194 7.96 -17.21 18.65
N GLY A 195 8.16 -16.28 19.59
CA GLY A 195 9.02 -16.48 20.76
C GLY A 195 10.52 -16.50 20.44
N MET A 196 10.92 -15.92 19.31
CA MET A 196 12.31 -15.89 18.84
C MET A 196 13.07 -14.62 19.27
N SER A 197 12.56 -13.88 20.26
CA SER A 197 13.17 -12.66 20.80
C SER A 197 13.23 -12.72 22.33
N ALA A 198 14.27 -12.10 22.92
CA ALA A 198 14.45 -12.02 24.37
C ALA A 198 13.41 -11.10 25.03
N ASP A 199 13.05 -9.98 24.38
CA ASP A 199 11.94 -9.13 24.79
C ASP A 199 10.95 -8.98 23.62
N PRO A 200 9.78 -9.65 23.67
CA PRO A 200 8.85 -9.66 22.56
C PRO A 200 8.15 -8.32 22.33
N THR A 201 8.34 -7.35 23.24
CA THR A 201 7.80 -5.98 23.07
C THR A 201 8.77 -5.03 22.38
N LYS A 202 10.01 -5.46 22.14
CA LYS A 202 11.01 -4.64 21.46
C LYS A 202 11.15 -5.03 20.00
N LEU A 203 11.32 -4.01 19.18
CA LEU A 203 11.60 -4.16 17.76
C LEU A 203 13.12 -4.07 17.55
N ASP A 204 13.85 -4.98 18.18
CA ASP A 204 15.30 -5.01 18.12
C ASP A 204 15.76 -5.90 16.98
N TRP A 205 16.33 -5.29 15.96
CA TRP A 205 17.08 -5.97 14.92
C TRP A 205 18.49 -5.34 14.94
N GLU A 206 19.55 -6.16 15.07
CA GLU A 206 20.98 -5.76 15.20
C GLU A 206 21.31 -4.25 15.20
N GLU A 207 21.87 -3.77 16.33
CA GLU A 207 22.29 -2.38 16.64
C GLU A 207 21.19 -1.31 16.72
N THR A 208 20.09 -1.59 17.43
CA THR A 208 19.09 -0.57 17.79
C THR A 208 19.53 0.29 18.99
N THR A 209 19.10 1.55 18.99
CA THR A 209 19.12 2.44 20.16
C THR A 209 18.23 1.90 21.27
N GLU A 210 18.34 2.47 22.47
CA GLU A 210 17.59 2.07 23.68
C GLU A 210 16.06 2.01 23.51
N ASN A 211 15.53 2.65 22.47
CA ASN A 211 14.11 2.67 22.12
C ASN A 211 13.69 1.71 20.99
N GLY A 212 14.62 0.91 20.44
CA GLY A 212 14.38 0.02 19.30
C GLY A 212 14.55 0.69 17.92
N TYR A 213 15.09 1.90 17.85
CA TYR A 213 15.34 2.59 16.56
C TYR A 213 16.74 2.28 16.05
N LEU A 214 16.92 1.93 14.77
CA LEU A 214 18.20 2.18 14.13
C LEU A 214 18.38 3.69 13.98
N LYS A 215 19.45 4.24 14.57
CA LYS A 215 19.75 5.68 14.55
C LYS A 215 19.95 6.24 13.13
N THR A 216 20.15 5.37 12.13
CA THR A 216 20.47 5.69 10.74
C THR A 216 19.35 5.43 9.74
N ASP A 217 18.26 4.74 10.12
CA ASP A 217 17.28 4.24 9.13
C ASP A 217 15.89 4.91 9.27
N CYS A 218 15.57 5.52 10.41
CA CYS A 218 14.30 6.21 10.63
C CYS A 218 14.43 7.73 10.41
N ASP A 219 14.65 8.14 9.17
CA ASP A 219 14.78 9.56 8.82
C ASP A 219 13.43 10.28 8.63
N SER A 220 12.31 9.54 8.56
CA SER A 220 10.99 10.10 8.28
C SER A 220 9.98 9.92 9.41
N ALA A 221 9.07 10.90 9.54
CA ALA A 221 7.90 10.81 10.44
C ALA A 221 7.03 9.58 10.17
N ARG A 222 7.07 9.04 8.94
CA ARG A 222 6.33 7.84 8.54
C ARG A 222 6.96 6.57 9.13
N ASP A 223 8.29 6.46 9.13
CA ASP A 223 8.97 5.29 9.67
C ASP A 223 8.80 5.22 11.18
N MET A 224 8.93 6.36 11.87
CA MET A 224 8.61 6.48 13.30
C MET A 224 7.17 6.08 13.63
N LEU A 225 6.20 6.46 12.79
CA LEU A 225 4.81 6.03 12.94
C LEU A 225 4.67 4.50 12.89
N PHE A 226 5.29 3.83 11.90
CA PHE A 226 5.21 2.38 11.77
C PHE A 226 5.85 1.65 12.96
N VAL A 227 7.04 2.08 13.39
CA VAL A 227 7.74 1.49 14.54
C VAL A 227 6.93 1.68 15.82
N SER A 228 6.52 2.91 16.14
CA SER A 228 5.77 3.23 17.36
C SER A 228 4.43 2.49 17.42
N SER A 229 3.72 2.40 16.30
CA SER A 229 2.43 1.67 16.22
C SER A 229 2.60 0.18 16.48
N ARG A 230 3.64 -0.43 15.91
CA ARG A 230 3.91 -1.87 16.09
C ARG A 230 4.43 -2.19 17.48
N ARG A 231 5.27 -1.32 18.04
CA ARG A 231 5.74 -1.44 19.42
C ARG A 231 4.57 -1.37 20.41
N MET A 232 3.71 -0.35 20.30
CA MET A 232 2.51 -0.25 21.13
C MET A 232 1.63 -1.51 21.01
N TRP A 233 1.44 -2.02 19.80
CA TRP A 233 0.67 -3.24 19.57
C TRP A 233 1.29 -4.45 20.26
N LEU A 234 2.60 -4.65 20.14
CA LEU A 234 3.33 -5.71 20.84
C LEU A 234 3.24 -5.57 22.37
N GLU A 235 3.45 -4.36 22.91
CA GLU A 235 3.33 -4.07 24.34
C GLU A 235 1.93 -4.44 24.86
N TYR A 236 0.89 -4.12 24.10
CA TYR A 236 -0.49 -4.44 24.43
C TYR A 236 -0.77 -5.96 24.44
N ILE A 237 -0.41 -6.68 23.37
CA ILE A 237 -0.72 -8.12 23.27
C ILE A 237 0.06 -8.98 24.28
N PHE A 238 1.25 -8.52 24.70
CA PHE A 238 2.06 -9.18 25.73
C PHE A 238 1.73 -8.66 27.15
N GLY A 239 0.66 -7.88 27.33
CA GLY A 239 0.12 -7.49 28.64
C GLY A 239 0.84 -6.33 29.33
N LYS A 240 1.78 -5.64 28.66
CA LYS A 240 2.47 -4.45 29.18
C LYS A 240 1.65 -3.18 28.93
N TYR A 241 0.42 -3.12 29.46
CA TYR A 241 -0.55 -2.06 29.14
C TYR A 241 -0.08 -0.64 29.50
N GLU A 242 0.56 -0.48 30.66
CA GLU A 242 1.09 0.82 31.10
C GLU A 242 2.18 1.32 30.13
N LEU A 243 3.04 0.41 29.67
CA LEU A 243 4.06 0.74 28.69
C LEU A 243 3.43 1.09 27.32
N ALA A 244 2.41 0.34 26.90
CA ALA A 244 1.66 0.65 25.67
C ALA A 244 1.02 2.05 25.72
N TRP A 245 0.45 2.44 26.87
CA TRP A 245 -0.10 3.78 27.10
C TRP A 245 0.97 4.86 27.02
N GLN A 246 2.12 4.66 27.67
CA GLN A 246 3.25 5.59 27.62
C GLN A 246 3.81 5.76 26.21
N THR A 247 3.94 4.65 25.46
CA THR A 247 4.32 4.67 24.04
C THR A 247 3.31 5.45 23.21
N ALA A 248 2.01 5.28 23.45
CA ALA A 248 0.96 6.01 22.75
C ALA A 248 1.03 7.53 23.00
N GLU A 249 1.12 7.94 24.27
CA GLU A 249 1.14 9.36 24.63
C GLU A 249 2.41 10.06 24.12
N SER A 250 3.56 9.38 24.15
CA SER A 250 4.83 9.92 23.65
C SER A 250 4.85 10.14 22.12
N ASN A 251 3.99 9.43 21.36
CA ASN A 251 3.94 9.49 19.90
C ASN A 251 2.71 10.24 19.34
N LYS A 252 1.90 10.84 20.21
CA LYS A 252 0.62 11.49 19.86
C LYS A 252 0.73 12.56 18.78
N GLU A 253 1.79 13.37 18.80
CA GLU A 253 2.01 14.40 17.78
C GLU A 253 2.31 13.82 16.40
N ILE A 254 3.12 12.75 16.35
CA ILE A 254 3.48 12.04 15.12
C ILE A 254 2.23 11.41 14.50
N TRP A 255 1.39 10.81 15.36
CA TRP A 255 0.14 10.18 14.93
C TRP A 255 -0.89 11.21 14.46
N GLY A 256 -1.09 12.30 15.22
CA GLY A 256 -2.06 13.35 14.88
C GLY A 256 -1.79 14.04 13.55
N ARG A 257 -0.52 14.14 13.12
CA ARG A 257 -0.13 14.72 11.83
C ARG A 257 -0.23 13.73 10.66
N ASN A 258 -0.19 12.42 10.93
CA ASN A 258 -0.06 11.37 9.92
C ASN A 258 -1.20 10.33 9.96
N THR A 259 -2.36 10.65 10.53
CA THR A 259 -3.54 9.76 10.61
C THR A 259 -3.99 9.18 9.26
N GLN A 260 -3.62 9.79 8.14
CA GLN A 260 -3.87 9.26 6.78
C GLN A 260 -2.96 8.10 6.37
N ALA A 261 -1.88 7.79 7.11
CA ALA A 261 -0.95 6.71 6.81
C ALA A 261 -1.33 5.37 7.48
N ILE A 262 -2.33 5.37 8.37
CA ILE A 262 -2.88 4.17 9.02
C ILE A 262 -4.01 3.61 8.16
N PHE A 263 -3.70 3.20 6.92
CA PHE A 263 -4.64 2.45 6.08
C PHE A 263 -4.24 0.97 5.91
N ILE A 264 -3.20 0.52 6.61
CA ILE A 264 -2.80 -0.88 6.57
C ILE A 264 -3.28 -1.52 7.88
N LEU A 265 -4.40 -2.24 7.76
CA LEU A 265 -5.11 -3.07 8.73
C LEU A 265 -6.38 -2.42 9.31
N PRO A 266 -7.57 -2.75 8.75
CA PRO A 266 -8.78 -2.72 9.55
C PRO A 266 -8.60 -3.76 10.66
N CYS A 267 -8.32 -3.29 11.87
CA CYS A 267 -8.62 -4.07 13.06
C CYS A 267 -10.16 -4.18 13.09
N HIS A 268 -10.66 -5.37 12.72
CA HIS A 268 -11.93 -5.86 13.22
C HIS A 268 -11.73 -6.38 14.63
#